data_AF-A0A952H8E1-F1
#
_entry.id   AF-A0A952H8E1-F1
#
_cell.length_a   1.000
_cell.length_b   1.000
_cell.length_c   1.000
_cell.angle_alpha   90.00
_cell.angle_beta   90.00
_cell.angle_gamma   90.00
#
_symmetry.space_group_name_H-M   'P 1'
#
loop_
_entity.id
_entity.type
_entity.pdbx_description
1 polymer ?
#
loop_
_entity_poly.entity_id
_entity_poly.type
_entity_poly.pdbx_seq_one_letter_code
_entity_poly.pdbx_strand_id
1 'polypeptide(L)'
;DLIKLRASQINGCTYCVDMHSVDLQGRGVPLRKVFAVSAWRESPWFTDRERTALELTEAVTLINEDGVSDDLYARALAEFGDEGLANLLLAIATINVWNRIAIPTRMQPPSL
;
A
#
# COMPACT_ATOMS: atom_id res chain seq x y z
N ASP A 1 -0.92 -0.67 7.33
CA ASP A 1 -1.78 -1.44 6.40
C ASP A 1 -2.28 -0.67 5.18
N LEU A 2 -2.33 0.68 5.18
CA LEU A 2 -2.70 1.46 3.98
C LEU A 2 -1.88 1.08 2.73
N ILE A 3 -0.56 0.94 2.89
CA ILE A 3 0.35 0.50 1.82
C ILE A 3 0.03 -0.90 1.30
N LYS A 4 -0.39 -1.81 2.19
CA LYS A 4 -0.71 -3.18 1.81
C LYS A 4 -2.00 -3.22 0.99
N LEU A 5 -3.01 -2.47 1.42
CA LEU A 5 -4.23 -2.27 0.66
C LEU A 5 -3.95 -1.66 -0.72
N ARG A 6 -3.15 -0.59 -0.79
CA ARG A 6 -2.86 0.08 -2.06
C ARG A 6 -2.10 -0.82 -3.04
N ALA A 7 -1.03 -1.47 -2.60
CA ALA A 7 -0.30 -2.43 -3.43
C ALA A 7 -1.21 -3.56 -3.92
N SER A 8 -2.14 -4.04 -3.09
CA SER A 8 -3.11 -5.09 -3.43
C SER A 8 -4.13 -4.64 -4.48
N GLN A 9 -4.60 -3.39 -4.39
CA GLN A 9 -5.48 -2.79 -5.40
C GLN A 9 -4.78 -2.69 -6.76
N ILE A 10 -3.51 -2.25 -6.79
CA ILE A 10 -2.73 -2.14 -8.03
C ILE A 10 -2.49 -3.51 -8.66
N ASN A 11 -2.10 -4.50 -7.86
CA ASN A 11 -1.85 -5.86 -8.35
C ASN A 11 -3.13 -6.66 -8.67
N GLY A 12 -4.32 -6.19 -8.28
CA GLY A 12 -5.58 -6.90 -8.49
C GLY A 12 -5.78 -8.14 -7.59
N CYS A 13 -5.20 -8.18 -6.39
CA CYS A 13 -5.39 -9.30 -5.46
C CYS A 13 -6.66 -9.10 -4.61
N THR A 14 -7.83 -9.62 -5.05
CA THR A 14 -9.09 -9.48 -4.29
C THR A 14 -9.01 -10.05 -2.87
N TYR A 15 -8.37 -11.21 -2.68
CA TYR A 15 -8.12 -11.81 -1.36
C TYR A 15 -7.38 -10.85 -0.42
N CYS A 16 -6.30 -10.24 -0.92
CA CYS A 16 -5.46 -9.32 -0.15
C CYS A 16 -6.16 -7.98 0.12
N VAL A 17 -6.96 -7.49 -0.85
CA VAL A 17 -7.77 -6.28 -0.71
C VAL A 17 -8.80 -6.45 0.40
N ASP A 18 -9.53 -7.57 0.43
CA ASP A 18 -10.49 -7.88 1.50
C ASP A 18 -9.80 -7.93 2.87
N MET A 19 -8.79 -8.80 3.01
CA MET A 19 -8.06 -8.98 4.27
C MET A 19 -7.53 -7.65 4.84
N HIS A 20 -6.88 -6.83 4.02
CA HIS A 20 -6.31 -5.57 4.48
C HIS A 20 -7.35 -4.48 4.72
N SER A 21 -8.49 -4.52 4.02
CA SER A 21 -9.61 -3.61 4.31
C SER A 21 -10.25 -3.94 5.67
N VAL A 22 -10.47 -5.22 5.95
CA VAL A 22 -11.00 -5.71 7.22
C VAL A 22 -10.04 -5.44 8.38
N ASP A 23 -8.73 -5.67 8.20
CA ASP A 23 -7.71 -5.35 9.20
C ASP A 23 -7.68 -3.84 9.53
N LEU A 24 -7.69 -2.98 8.51
CA LEU A 24 -7.76 -1.52 8.70
C LEU A 24 -9.02 -1.11 9.48
N GLN A 25 -10.17 -1.70 9.15
CA GLN A 25 -11.41 -1.45 9.88
C GLN A 25 -11.33 -1.93 11.34
N GLY A 26 -10.79 -3.13 11.57
CA GLY A 26 -10.58 -3.70 12.90
C GLY A 26 -9.66 -2.85 13.78
N ARG A 27 -8.74 -2.10 13.15
CA ARG A 27 -7.87 -1.11 13.80
C ARG A 27 -8.51 0.28 13.97
N GLY A 28 -9.79 0.44 13.64
CA GLY A 28 -10.54 1.68 13.82
C GLY A 28 -10.35 2.72 12.71
N VAL A 29 -9.75 2.36 11.57
CA VAL A 29 -9.66 3.27 10.42
C VAL A 29 -11.06 3.47 9.84
N PRO A 30 -11.54 4.72 9.66
CA PRO A 30 -12.88 4.97 9.11
C PRO A 30 -13.03 4.37 7.71
N LEU A 31 -14.17 3.70 7.45
CA LEU A 31 -14.46 3.08 6.15
C LEU A 31 -14.27 4.04 4.96
N ARG A 32 -14.67 5.31 5.12
CA ARG A 32 -14.44 6.35 4.11
C ARG A 32 -12.96 6.48 3.71
N LYS A 33 -12.04 6.41 4.69
CA LYS A 33 -10.60 6.49 4.44
C LYS A 33 -10.07 5.21 3.80
N VAL A 34 -10.57 4.03 4.22
CA VAL A 34 -10.25 2.74 3.58
C VAL A 34 -10.63 2.76 2.10
N PHE A 35 -11.85 3.17 1.78
CA PHE A 35 -12.30 3.29 0.39
C PHE A 35 -11.50 4.33 -0.40
N ALA A 36 -11.13 5.46 0.22
CA ALA A 36 -10.35 6.49 -0.44
C ALA A 36 -8.90 6.09 -0.77
N VAL A 37 -8.38 4.96 -0.26
CA VAL A 37 -7.02 4.53 -0.58
C VAL A 37 -6.81 4.35 -2.08
N SER A 38 -7.82 3.91 -2.83
CA SER A 38 -7.70 3.77 -4.29
C SER A 38 -7.60 5.10 -5.04
N ALA A 39 -8.03 6.19 -4.42
CA ALA A 39 -8.08 7.55 -4.96
C ALA A 39 -7.39 8.56 -4.02
N TRP A 40 -6.31 8.12 -3.36
CA TRP A 40 -5.71 8.84 -2.23
C TRP A 40 -5.17 10.23 -2.61
N ARG A 41 -4.73 10.43 -3.86
CA ARG A 41 -4.12 11.69 -4.34
C ARG A 41 -5.08 12.87 -4.18
N GLU A 42 -6.35 12.68 -4.55
CA GLU A 42 -7.41 13.70 -4.47
C GLU A 42 -8.13 13.73 -3.10
N SER A 43 -7.84 12.79 -2.21
CA SER A 43 -8.54 12.68 -0.93
C SER A 43 -7.92 13.57 0.15
N PRO A 44 -8.70 14.41 0.85
CA PRO A 44 -8.18 15.26 1.93
C PRO A 44 -7.90 14.49 3.23
N TRP A 45 -8.06 13.16 3.25
CA TRP A 45 -8.01 12.35 4.49
C TRP A 45 -6.63 11.75 4.80
N PHE A 46 -5.63 12.01 3.96
CA PHE A 46 -4.27 11.49 4.08
C PHE A 46 -3.29 12.60 4.45
N THR A 47 -2.48 12.35 5.48
CA THR A 47 -1.38 13.25 5.87
C THR A 47 -0.24 13.21 4.85
N ASP A 48 0.68 14.17 4.88
CA ASP A 48 1.84 14.20 3.98
C ASP A 48 2.72 12.95 4.13
N ARG A 49 2.88 12.47 5.36
CA ARG A 49 3.52 11.20 5.67
C ARG A 49 2.84 10.01 4.98
N GLU A 50 1.51 9.93 5.08
CA GLU A 50 0.75 8.85 4.45
C GLU A 50 0.78 8.94 2.92
N ARG A 51 0.70 10.16 2.37
CA ARG A 51 0.82 10.44 0.94
C ARG A 51 2.17 10.00 0.40
N THR A 52 3.25 10.32 1.11
CA THR A 52 4.61 9.88 0.76
C THR A 52 4.74 8.36 0.81
N ALA A 53 4.19 7.69 1.83
CA ALA A 53 4.17 6.23 1.88
C ALA A 53 3.35 5.59 0.75
N LEU A 54 2.20 6.17 0.41
CA LEU A 54 1.35 5.68 -0.69
C LEU A 54 2.04 5.88 -2.03
N GLU A 55 2.65 7.04 -2.27
CA GLU A 55 3.42 7.30 -3.48
C GLU A 55 4.60 6.34 -3.65
N LEU A 56 5.38 6.13 -2.58
CA LEU A 56 6.45 5.13 -2.57
C LEU A 56 5.91 3.72 -2.82
N THR A 57 4.73 3.40 -2.28
CA THR A 57 4.07 2.12 -2.52
C THR A 57 3.74 1.91 -4.00
N GLU A 58 3.21 2.93 -4.68
CA GLU A 58 2.91 2.86 -6.12
C GLU A 58 4.20 2.67 -6.92
N ALA A 59 5.21 3.50 -6.68
CA ALA A 59 6.50 3.45 -7.38
C ALA A 59 7.22 2.08 -7.21
N VAL A 60 7.24 1.52 -6.00
CA VAL A 60 7.86 0.21 -5.75
C VAL A 60 7.00 -0.94 -6.29
N THR A 61 5.67 -0.80 -6.31
CA THR A 61 4.78 -1.84 -6.86
C THR A 61 4.87 -1.90 -8.39
N LEU A 62 4.99 -0.74 -9.04
CA LEU A 62 5.14 -0.55 -10.48
C LEU A 62 6.61 -0.30 -10.85
N ILE A 63 7.54 -0.99 -10.18
CA ILE A 63 8.99 -0.72 -10.30
C ILE A 63 9.53 -0.80 -11.73
N ASN A 64 8.83 -1.53 -12.61
CA ASN A 64 9.20 -1.67 -14.02
C ASN A 64 8.82 -0.46 -14.90
N GLU A 65 8.10 0.52 -14.38
CA GLU A 65 7.77 1.76 -15.09
C GLU A 65 8.94 2.74 -14.95
N ASP A 66 8.94 3.57 -13.91
CA ASP A 66 9.96 4.61 -13.68
C ASP A 66 10.84 4.34 -12.45
N GLY A 67 10.58 3.24 -11.73
CA GLY A 67 11.26 2.95 -10.46
C GLY A 67 10.92 3.95 -9.36
N VAL A 68 11.84 4.13 -8.40
CA VAL A 68 11.73 5.16 -7.34
C VAL A 68 12.67 6.30 -7.69
N SER A 69 12.13 7.51 -7.89
CA SER A 69 12.95 8.70 -8.16
C SER A 69 13.74 9.14 -6.92
N ASP A 70 14.87 9.83 -7.14
CA ASP A 70 15.70 10.37 -6.05
C ASP A 70 14.91 11.34 -5.15
N ASP A 71 14.04 12.17 -5.74
CA ASP A 71 13.16 13.09 -4.99
C ASP A 71 12.21 12.33 -4.06
N LEU A 72 11.54 11.29 -4.57
CA LEU A 72 10.63 10.48 -3.78
C LEU A 72 11.37 9.74 -2.66
N TYR A 73 12.55 9.19 -2.96
CA TYR A 73 13.39 8.56 -1.95
C TYR A 73 13.80 9.56 -0.86
N ALA A 74 14.25 10.75 -1.23
CA ALA A 74 14.65 11.80 -0.28
C ALA A 74 13.48 12.27 0.60
N ARG A 75 12.28 12.48 0.03
CA ARG A 75 11.07 12.80 0.80
C ARG A 75 10.68 11.68 1.75
N ALA A 76 10.73 10.43 1.29
CA ALA A 76 10.45 9.28 2.14
C ALA A 76 11.49 9.13 3.26
N LEU A 77 12.77 9.39 2.98
CA LEU A 77 13.81 9.39 4.00
C LEU A 77 13.58 10.49 5.04
N ALA A 78 13.22 11.70 4.61
CA ALA A 78 12.93 12.82 5.52
C ALA A 78 11.73 12.54 6.44
N GLU A 79 10.69 11.92 5.91
CA GLU A 79 9.53 11.50 6.70
C GLU A 79 9.89 10.35 7.65
N PHE A 80 10.45 9.26 7.14
CA PHE A 80 10.51 7.99 7.86
C PHE A 80 11.83 7.75 8.61
N GLY A 81 12.90 8.48 8.28
CA GLY A 81 14.27 8.16 8.71
C GLY A 81 14.76 6.84 8.11
N ASP A 82 16.03 6.49 8.34
CA ASP A 82 16.65 5.31 7.74
C ASP A 82 15.90 4.01 8.10
N GLU A 83 15.67 3.78 9.40
CA GLU A 83 15.02 2.56 9.89
C GLU A 83 13.54 2.50 9.45
N GLY A 84 12.83 3.62 9.53
CA GLY A 84 11.42 3.67 9.12
C GLY A 84 11.26 3.45 7.62
N LEU A 85 12.16 4.00 6.78
CA LEU A 85 12.15 3.80 5.35
C LEU A 85 12.49 2.35 4.99
N ALA A 86 13.49 1.76 5.64
CA ALA A 86 13.83 0.35 5.45
C ALA A 86 12.63 -0.57 5.79
N ASN A 87 11.97 -0.33 6.92
CA ASN A 87 10.77 -1.07 7.33
C ASN A 87 9.60 -0.87 6.34
N LEU A 88 9.43 0.35 5.83
CA LEU A 88 8.41 0.67 4.83
C LEU A 88 8.65 -0.08 3.51
N LEU A 89 9.87 -0.04 2.97
CA LEU A 89 10.25 -0.77 1.76
C LEU A 89 10.09 -2.27 1.93
N LEU A 90 10.51 -2.83 3.07
CA LEU A 90 10.33 -4.24 3.39
C LEU A 90 8.84 -4.62 3.41
N ALA A 91 7.98 -3.79 4.01
CA ALA A 91 6.54 -4.03 4.02
C ALA A 91 5.92 -3.98 2.63
N ILE A 92 6.35 -3.04 1.77
CA ILE A 92 5.87 -2.93 0.37
C ILE A 92 6.33 -4.13 -0.46
N ALA A 93 7.59 -4.56 -0.31
CA ALA A 93 8.11 -5.75 -0.98
C ALA A 93 7.36 -7.01 -0.53
N THR A 94 7.10 -7.14 0.78
CA THR A 94 6.41 -8.29 1.37
C THR A 94 4.99 -8.43 0.83
N ILE A 95 4.21 -7.34 0.77
CA ILE A 95 2.86 -7.43 0.19
C ILE A 95 2.90 -7.75 -1.31
N ASN A 96 3.90 -7.25 -2.04
CA ASN A 96 4.08 -7.60 -3.45
C ASN A 96 4.38 -9.10 -3.66
N VAL A 97 5.10 -9.75 -2.73
CA VAL A 97 5.27 -11.20 -2.70
C VAL A 97 3.93 -11.90 -2.45
N TRP A 98 3.18 -11.48 -1.42
CA TRP A 98 1.88 -12.09 -1.10
C TRP A 98 0.89 -12.01 -2.25
N ASN A 99 0.80 -10.87 -2.94
CA ASN A 99 -0.08 -10.72 -4.09
C ASN A 99 0.32 -11.69 -5.22
N ARG A 100 1.62 -11.86 -5.46
CA ARG A 100 2.18 -12.79 -6.48
C ARG A 100 2.03 -14.26 -6.12
N ILE A 101 1.75 -14.59 -4.86
CA ILE A 101 1.38 -15.94 -4.42
C ILE A 101 -0.13 -16.12 -4.56
N ALA A 102 -0.91 -15.22 -3.97
CA ALA A 102 -2.36 -15.36 -3.85
C ALA A 102 -3.09 -15.37 -5.20
N ILE A 103 -2.64 -14.54 -6.15
CA ILE A 103 -3.28 -14.43 -7.47
C ILE A 103 -3.13 -15.74 -8.27
N PRO A 104 -1.92 -16.28 -8.53
CA PRO A 104 -1.77 -17.53 -9.28
C PRO A 104 -2.39 -18.75 -8.59
N THR A 105 -2.42 -18.79 -7.26
CA THR A 105 -3.05 -19.88 -6.49
C THR A 105 -4.56 -19.69 -6.31
N ARG A 106 -5.16 -18.64 -6.89
CA ARG A 106 -6.60 -18.35 -6.89
C ARG A 106 -7.22 -18.26 -5.49
N MET A 107 -6.48 -17.74 -4.51
CA MET A 107 -7.04 -17.49 -3.17
C MET A 107 -8.29 -16.61 -3.29
N GLN A 108 -9.35 -16.98 -2.59
CA GLN A 108 -10.62 -16.24 -2.56
C GLN A 108 -10.83 -15.64 -1.17
N PRO A 109 -11.35 -14.41 -1.09
CA PRO A 109 -11.85 -13.89 0.19
C PRO A 109 -13.04 -14.74 0.69
N PRO A 110 -13.45 -14.56 1.95
CA PRO A 110 -14.71 -15.14 2.45
C PRO A 110 -15.90 -14.78 1.55
N SER A 111 -16.90 -15.66 1.49
CA SER A 111 -18.17 -15.35 0.82
C SER A 111 -18.89 -14.20 1.53
N LEU A 112 -19.62 -13.39 0.76
CA LEU A 112 -20.52 -12.36 1.26
C LEU A 112 -21.70 -12.96 2.05
#